data_AF-A0A6I9WYC9-F1
#
_entry.id   AF-A0A6I9WYC9-F1
#
_cell.length_a   1.000
_cell.length_b   1.000
_cell.length_c   1.000
_cell.angle_alpha   90.00
_cell.angle_beta   90.00
_cell.angle_gamma   90.00
#
_symmetry.space_group_name_H-M   'P 1'
#
loop_
_entity.id
_entity.type
_entity.pdbx_description
1 polymer ?
#
loop_
_entity_poly.entity_id
_entity_poly.type
_entity_poly.pdbx_seq_one_letter_code
_entity_poly.pdbx_strand_id
1 'polypeptide(L)'
;MKVQPTALQGKDERETADANQKNRATNKPREDGRRRTTLPSKSIYSLFDNDGRLDVFGMRKLVYERGTHPIERKITWKFLFGVYPEKSTTEERKELDRQMASQYQWMKHSWKQRFPWAATMRTQCDFELSLAIQKHNEDQREMEAANPPTDTYSEVRNKAESMLLENKIIQSN
;
A
#
# COMPACT_ATOMS: atom_id res chain seq x y z
N MET A 1 -30.85 -77.16 -36.94
CA MET A 1 -31.52 -76.12 -37.73
C MET A 1 -31.22 -74.76 -37.11
N LYS A 2 -30.65 -73.85 -37.93
CA LYS A 2 -30.50 -72.38 -37.79
C LYS A 2 -29.95 -71.78 -36.49
N VAL A 3 -28.70 -71.33 -36.63
CA VAL A 3 -27.90 -70.42 -35.79
C VAL A 3 -28.46 -69.00 -35.83
N GLN A 4 -28.16 -68.17 -34.80
CA GLN A 4 -27.58 -66.79 -34.84
C GLN A 4 -27.68 -66.13 -33.43
N PRO A 5 -26.95 -65.04 -33.12
CA PRO A 5 -25.53 -64.72 -33.33
C PRO A 5 -24.85 -64.33 -31.98
N THR A 6 -23.56 -63.99 -31.86
CA THR A 6 -23.09 -62.58 -31.85
C THR A 6 -21.57 -62.48 -31.58
N ALA A 7 -20.92 -61.64 -32.39
CA ALA A 7 -19.72 -60.82 -32.18
C ALA A 7 -18.36 -61.45 -31.82
N LEU A 8 -17.41 -61.30 -32.73
CA LEU A 8 -16.15 -60.57 -32.51
C LEU A 8 -15.70 -59.99 -33.86
N GLN A 9 -15.66 -58.66 -33.98
CA GLN A 9 -15.14 -58.00 -35.18
C GLN A 9 -14.18 -56.90 -34.73
N GLY A 10 -12.88 -57.24 -34.73
CA GLY A 10 -11.81 -56.26 -34.79
C GLY A 10 -11.73 -55.71 -36.20
N LYS A 11 -11.68 -54.38 -36.31
CA LYS A 11 -11.25 -53.61 -37.48
C LYS A 11 -10.54 -52.38 -36.91
N ASP A 12 -9.22 -52.40 -36.94
CA ASP A 12 -8.39 -51.94 -38.05
C ASP A 12 -8.38 -50.40 -38.14
N GLU A 13 -7.47 -49.84 -37.36
CA GLU A 13 -6.52 -48.78 -37.72
C GLU A 13 -6.70 -48.20 -39.13
N ARG A 14 -7.55 -47.17 -39.27
CA ARG A 14 -7.60 -46.37 -40.50
C ARG A 14 -8.33 -45.03 -40.36
N GLU A 15 -8.12 -44.27 -39.28
CA GLU A 15 -8.73 -42.93 -39.18
C GLU A 15 -8.04 -41.95 -38.19
N THR A 16 -6.70 -41.91 -38.17
CA THR A 16 -5.96 -40.99 -37.28
C THR A 16 -5.18 -39.89 -38.00
N ALA A 17 -5.40 -39.68 -39.31
CA ALA A 17 -4.66 -38.68 -40.09
C ALA A 17 -5.44 -37.37 -40.36
N ASP A 18 -6.77 -37.32 -40.16
CA ASP A 18 -7.60 -36.17 -40.58
C ASP A 18 -8.06 -35.25 -39.43
N ALA A 19 -7.62 -35.51 -38.19
CA ALA A 19 -8.01 -34.71 -37.03
C ALA A 19 -7.10 -33.48 -36.77
N ASN A 20 -5.97 -33.35 -37.47
CA ASN A 20 -4.95 -32.34 -37.15
C ASN A 20 -4.99 -31.08 -38.03
N GLN A 21 -5.91 -30.99 -39.00
CA GLN A 21 -6.01 -29.85 -39.93
C GLN A 21 -7.01 -28.75 -39.46
N LYS A 22 -7.81 -28.99 -38.41
CA LYS A 22 -8.89 -28.07 -37.99
C LYS A 22 -8.55 -27.09 -36.85
N ASN A 23 -7.35 -27.18 -36.26
CA ASN A 23 -6.97 -26.29 -35.14
C ASN A 23 -6.12 -25.07 -35.56
N ARG A 24 -5.97 -24.80 -36.86
CA ARG A 24 -5.01 -23.80 -37.36
C ARG A 24 -5.62 -22.42 -37.70
N ALA A 25 -6.90 -22.18 -37.48
CA ALA A 25 -7.52 -20.93 -37.93
C ALA A 25 -8.65 -20.40 -37.04
N THR A 26 -8.35 -20.03 -35.79
CA THR A 26 -9.02 -18.91 -35.09
C THR A 26 -8.15 -18.39 -33.93
N ASN A 27 -6.85 -18.17 -34.15
CA ASN A 27 -6.10 -17.26 -33.27
C ASN A 27 -6.50 -15.84 -33.67
N LYS A 28 -7.64 -15.37 -33.12
CA LYS A 28 -8.00 -13.95 -33.12
C LYS A 28 -6.78 -13.17 -32.60
N PRO A 29 -6.38 -12.05 -33.21
CA PRO A 29 -5.23 -11.28 -32.73
C PRO A 29 -5.44 -11.02 -31.24
N ARG A 30 -4.44 -11.37 -30.41
CA ARG A 30 -4.43 -10.98 -29.00
C ARG A 30 -4.60 -9.47 -29.01
N GLU A 31 -5.70 -8.97 -28.43
CA GLU A 31 -5.93 -7.54 -28.34
C GLU A 31 -4.75 -6.93 -27.60
N ASP A 32 -3.87 -6.27 -28.37
CA ASP A 32 -2.70 -5.57 -27.86
C ASP A 32 -3.17 -4.62 -26.78
N GLY A 33 -2.48 -4.70 -25.63
CA GLY A 33 -2.75 -4.02 -24.38
C GLY A 33 -3.43 -2.66 -24.53
N ARG A 34 -4.77 -2.67 -24.63
CA ARG A 34 -5.56 -1.49 -24.35
C ARG A 34 -5.23 -1.13 -22.92
N ARG A 35 -4.35 -0.13 -22.76
CA ARG A 35 -4.29 0.69 -21.56
C ARG A 35 -5.73 1.01 -21.26
N ARG A 36 -6.24 0.36 -20.22
CA ARG A 36 -7.67 0.29 -19.94
C ARG A 36 -8.15 1.73 -19.83
N THR A 37 -8.92 2.14 -20.83
CA THR A 37 -9.63 3.42 -20.85
C THR A 37 -10.20 3.63 -19.47
N THR A 38 -9.89 4.78 -18.87
CA THR A 38 -10.23 5.12 -17.48
C THR A 38 -11.74 5.08 -17.31
N LEU A 39 -12.26 3.89 -17.03
CA LEU A 39 -13.63 3.68 -16.64
C LEU A 39 -13.87 4.54 -15.38
N PRO A 40 -15.09 5.09 -15.20
CA PRO A 40 -15.39 6.01 -14.09
C PRO A 40 -14.95 5.42 -12.77
N SER A 41 -14.23 6.22 -11.97
CA SER A 41 -13.54 5.84 -10.74
C SER A 41 -14.48 5.24 -9.70
N LYS A 42 -14.74 3.93 -9.78
CA LYS A 42 -15.51 3.22 -8.77
C LYS A 42 -14.55 2.87 -7.63
N SER A 43 -14.71 3.57 -6.52
CA SER A 43 -13.93 3.34 -5.30
C SER A 43 -14.28 1.99 -4.68
N ILE A 44 -13.28 1.31 -4.09
CA ILE A 44 -13.52 0.13 -3.26
C ILE A 44 -14.51 0.39 -2.12
N TYR A 45 -14.59 1.63 -1.63
CA TYR A 45 -15.49 2.01 -0.54
C TYR A 45 -16.96 1.82 -0.91
N SER A 46 -17.29 1.87 -2.20
CA SER A 46 -18.65 1.60 -2.71
C SER A 46 -19.07 0.13 -2.65
N LEU A 47 -18.14 -0.78 -2.36
CA LEU A 47 -18.40 -2.22 -2.23
C LEU A 47 -18.61 -2.66 -0.77
N PHE A 48 -18.53 -1.73 0.18
CA PHE A 48 -18.82 -2.00 1.58
C PHE A 48 -20.33 -1.93 1.84
N ASP A 49 -20.81 -2.89 2.63
CA ASP A 49 -22.15 -2.88 3.19
C ASP A 49 -22.23 -1.97 4.43
N ASN A 50 -23.44 -1.73 4.94
CA ASN A 50 -23.71 -0.93 6.15
C ASN A 50 -22.96 -1.46 7.38
N ASP A 51 -22.83 -2.79 7.51
CA ASP A 51 -22.06 -3.45 8.58
C ASP A 51 -20.53 -3.44 8.32
N GLY A 52 -20.11 -2.90 7.18
CA GLY A 52 -18.72 -2.84 6.75
C GLY A 52 -18.17 -4.17 6.24
N ARG A 53 -19.02 -5.08 5.77
CA ARG A 53 -18.60 -6.27 5.02
C ARG A 53 -18.25 -5.88 3.60
N LEU A 54 -17.19 -6.46 3.03
CA LEU A 54 -16.72 -6.12 1.69
C LEU A 54 -17.11 -7.22 0.70
N ASP A 55 -17.65 -6.84 -0.47
CA ASP A 55 -17.73 -7.76 -1.60
C ASP A 55 -16.32 -8.04 -2.17
N VAL A 56 -15.70 -9.11 -1.69
CA VAL A 56 -14.33 -9.50 -2.05
C VAL A 56 -14.23 -9.90 -3.53
N PHE A 57 -15.29 -10.48 -4.10
CA PHE A 57 -15.29 -10.83 -5.52
C PHE A 57 -15.31 -9.58 -6.40
N GLY A 58 -16.21 -8.64 -6.09
CA GLY A 58 -16.26 -7.33 -6.75
C GLY A 58 -14.95 -6.56 -6.60
N MET A 59 -14.33 -6.60 -5.41
CA MET A 59 -13.03 -6.00 -5.16
C MET A 59 -11.94 -6.62 -6.04
N ARG A 60 -11.82 -7.95 -6.06
CA ARG A 60 -10.79 -8.64 -6.87
C ARG A 60 -10.92 -8.29 -8.35
N LYS A 61 -12.15 -8.22 -8.86
CA LYS A 61 -12.43 -7.79 -10.24
C LYS A 61 -11.97 -6.35 -10.49
N LEU A 62 -12.29 -5.41 -9.59
CA LEU A 62 -11.83 -4.02 -9.69
C LEU A 62 -10.30 -3.91 -9.71
N VAL A 63 -9.62 -4.63 -8.81
CA VAL A 63 -8.15 -4.63 -8.73
C VAL A 63 -7.54 -5.24 -9.99
N TYR A 64 -8.09 -6.34 -10.51
CA TYR A 64 -7.62 -6.95 -11.74
C TYR A 64 -7.76 -6.01 -12.94
N GLU A 65 -8.91 -5.33 -13.05
CA GLU A 65 -9.23 -4.42 -14.15
C GLU A 65 -8.52 -3.07 -14.08
N ARG A 66 -8.17 -2.55 -12.92
CA ARG A 66 -7.68 -1.16 -12.82
C ARG A 66 -6.50 -0.95 -11.88
N GLY A 67 -6.13 -1.98 -11.12
CA GLY A 67 -5.21 -1.85 -10.00
C GLY A 67 -5.87 -1.20 -8.79
N THR A 68 -5.05 -0.80 -7.82
CA THR A 68 -5.54 -0.21 -6.57
C THR A 68 -5.01 1.21 -6.39
N HIS A 69 -5.91 2.16 -6.14
CA HIS A 69 -5.54 3.54 -5.82
C HIS A 69 -4.71 3.59 -4.52
N PRO A 70 -3.69 4.47 -4.41
CA PRO A 70 -2.81 4.52 -3.23
C PRO A 70 -3.54 4.63 -1.88
N ILE A 71 -4.61 5.43 -1.82
CA ILE A 71 -5.44 5.62 -0.61
C ILE A 71 -6.13 4.31 -0.19
N GLU A 72 -6.59 3.53 -1.18
CA GLU A 72 -7.36 2.29 -0.97
C GLU A 72 -6.46 1.07 -0.77
N ARG A 73 -5.17 1.20 -1.10
CA ARG A 73 -4.21 0.09 -1.10
C ARG A 73 -4.11 -0.60 0.26
N LYS A 74 -4.05 0.19 1.33
CA LYS A 74 -3.91 -0.34 2.70
C LYS A 74 -5.01 -1.34 3.03
N ILE A 75 -6.27 -0.98 2.76
CA ILE A 75 -7.41 -1.85 3.08
C ILE A 75 -7.54 -3.00 2.08
N THR A 76 -7.37 -2.70 0.79
CA THR A 76 -7.46 -3.69 -0.29
C THR A 76 -6.47 -4.84 -0.08
N TRP A 77 -5.22 -4.51 0.26
CA TRP A 77 -4.17 -5.52 0.45
C TRP A 77 -4.43 -6.40 1.65
N LYS A 78 -4.99 -5.86 2.74
CA LYS A 78 -5.36 -6.68 3.90
C LYS A 78 -6.40 -7.75 3.54
N PHE A 79 -7.33 -7.45 2.62
CA PHE A 79 -8.27 -8.46 2.10
C PHE A 79 -7.61 -9.42 1.10
N LEU A 80 -6.78 -8.92 0.18
CA LEU A 80 -6.10 -9.76 -0.81
C LEU A 80 -5.17 -10.79 -0.18
N PHE A 81 -4.46 -10.42 0.88
CA PHE A 81 -3.54 -11.30 1.59
C PHE A 81 -4.21 -12.13 2.70
N GLY A 82 -5.54 -12.02 2.87
CA GLY A 82 -6.27 -12.78 3.88
C GLY A 82 -5.98 -12.37 5.31
N VAL A 83 -5.41 -11.18 5.54
CA VAL A 83 -5.29 -10.61 6.90
C VAL A 83 -6.68 -10.35 7.47
N TYR A 84 -7.61 -9.91 6.62
CA TYR A 84 -9.02 -9.77 6.97
C TYR A 84 -9.85 -10.91 6.38
N PRO A 85 -10.68 -11.60 7.19
CA PRO A 85 -11.64 -12.57 6.69
C PRO A 85 -12.62 -11.95 5.69
N GLU A 86 -13.04 -12.70 4.67
CA GLU A 86 -13.88 -12.20 3.57
C GLU A 86 -15.22 -11.62 4.05
N LYS A 87 -15.78 -12.14 5.15
CA LYS A 87 -17.06 -11.71 5.72
C LYS A 87 -16.92 -10.90 7.01
N SER A 88 -15.71 -10.42 7.31
CA SER A 88 -15.47 -9.65 8.54
C SER A 88 -16.22 -8.32 8.53
N THR A 89 -16.71 -7.91 9.70
CA THR A 89 -17.27 -6.58 9.94
C THR A 89 -16.17 -5.56 10.24
N THR A 90 -16.51 -4.28 10.23
CA THR A 90 -15.54 -3.23 10.61
C THR A 90 -15.05 -3.41 12.04
N GLU A 91 -15.91 -3.81 12.97
CA GLU A 91 -15.55 -3.95 14.37
C GLU A 91 -14.66 -5.18 14.62
N GLU A 92 -14.99 -6.32 14.00
CA GLU A 92 -14.15 -7.52 14.04
C GLU A 92 -12.74 -7.24 13.50
N ARG A 93 -12.62 -6.40 12.46
CA ARG A 93 -11.30 -6.02 11.92
C ARG A 93 -10.49 -5.13 12.86
N LYS A 94 -11.12 -4.21 13.60
CA LYS A 94 -10.41 -3.40 14.61
C LYS A 94 -9.87 -4.30 15.71
N GLU A 95 -10.68 -5.25 16.15
CA GLU A 95 -10.29 -6.22 17.15
C GLU A 95 -9.14 -7.11 16.65
N LEU A 96 -9.23 -7.60 15.42
CA LEU A 96 -8.17 -8.39 14.79
C LEU A 96 -6.87 -7.59 14.67
N ASP A 97 -6.93 -6.33 14.25
CA ASP A 97 -5.75 -5.46 14.18
C ASP A 97 -5.09 -5.29 15.56
N ARG A 98 -5.89 -5.15 16.63
CA ARG A 98 -5.39 -5.06 18.01
C ARG A 98 -4.71 -6.37 18.45
N GLN A 99 -5.33 -7.52 18.19
CA GLN A 99 -4.76 -8.82 18.52
C GLN A 99 -3.45 -9.08 17.78
N MET A 100 -3.42 -8.84 16.47
CA MET A 100 -2.23 -9.00 15.64
C MET A 100 -1.11 -8.06 16.07
N ALA A 101 -1.42 -6.81 16.43
CA ALA A 101 -0.43 -5.88 16.97
C ALA A 101 0.18 -6.40 18.27
N SER A 102 -0.64 -6.86 19.22
CA SER A 102 -0.15 -7.44 20.48
C SER A 102 0.71 -8.68 20.26
N GLN A 103 0.29 -9.60 19.39
CA GLN A 103 1.06 -10.80 19.05
C GLN A 103 2.40 -10.44 18.39
N TYR A 104 2.40 -9.50 17.45
CA TYR A 104 3.62 -9.02 16.82
C TYR A 104 4.57 -8.39 17.84
N GLN A 105 4.05 -7.55 18.75
CA GLN A 105 4.87 -6.97 19.80
C GLN A 105 5.48 -8.07 20.67
N TRP A 106 4.69 -9.05 21.10
CA TRP A 106 5.21 -10.17 21.89
C TRP A 106 6.34 -10.90 21.16
N MET A 107 6.11 -11.32 19.90
CA MET A 107 7.13 -11.99 19.08
C MET A 107 8.39 -11.14 18.91
N LYS A 108 8.23 -9.85 18.61
CA LYS A 108 9.33 -8.90 18.44
C LYS A 108 10.15 -8.75 19.72
N HIS A 109 9.50 -8.66 20.87
CA HIS A 109 10.19 -8.58 22.16
C HIS A 109 10.92 -9.87 22.47
N SER A 110 10.27 -11.04 22.32
CA SER A 110 10.89 -12.34 22.53
C SER A 110 12.13 -12.54 21.66
N TRP A 111 12.07 -12.16 20.38
CA TRP A 111 13.21 -12.22 19.48
C TRP A 111 14.36 -11.31 19.91
N LYS A 112 14.05 -10.05 20.25
CA LYS A 112 15.07 -9.09 20.73
C LYS A 112 15.76 -9.56 22.01
N GLN A 113 15.00 -10.12 22.95
CA GLN A 113 15.55 -10.66 24.19
C GLN A 113 16.42 -11.89 23.95
N ARG A 114 16.03 -12.75 22.99
CA ARG A 114 16.79 -13.96 22.66
C ARG A 114 18.08 -13.67 21.90
N PHE A 115 18.09 -12.61 21.09
CA PHE A 115 19.24 -12.23 20.27
C PHE A 115 19.62 -10.74 20.45
N PRO A 116 20.18 -10.33 21.60
CA PRO A 116 20.52 -8.93 21.86
C PRO A 116 21.54 -8.34 20.86
N TRP A 117 22.45 -9.18 20.37
CA TRP A 117 23.43 -8.80 19.36
C TRP A 117 22.81 -8.57 17.98
N ALA A 118 21.76 -9.33 17.61
CA ALA A 118 21.06 -9.16 16.34
C ALA A 118 20.23 -7.88 16.31
N ALA A 119 19.72 -7.46 17.48
CA ALA A 119 19.07 -6.16 17.63
C ALA A 119 20.03 -4.97 17.46
N THR A 120 21.34 -5.22 17.58
CA THR A 120 22.41 -4.21 17.55
C THR A 120 23.38 -4.45 16.40
N MET A 121 23.03 -5.22 15.37
CA MET A 121 23.89 -5.36 14.18
C MET A 121 24.07 -3.98 13.54
N ARG A 122 25.12 -3.26 13.96
CA ARG A 122 25.66 -2.11 13.26
C ARG A 122 26.47 -2.66 12.10
N THR A 123 25.92 -2.55 10.91
CA THR A 123 26.74 -2.70 9.70
C THR A 123 27.72 -1.52 9.68
N GLN A 124 28.91 -1.67 9.10
CA GLN A 124 29.91 -0.59 9.08
C GLN A 124 29.34 0.73 8.48
N CYS A 125 28.36 0.60 7.57
CA CYS A 125 27.63 1.72 6.97
C CYS A 125 26.74 2.50 7.96
N ASP A 126 26.30 1.88 9.07
CA ASP A 126 25.48 2.55 10.07
C ASP A 126 26.29 3.56 10.91
N PHE A 127 27.61 3.32 11.07
CA PHE A 127 28.46 4.25 11.81
C PHE A 127 28.67 5.55 11.03
N GLU A 128 29.08 5.45 9.77
CA GLU A 128 29.25 6.61 8.89
C GLU A 128 27.95 7.39 8.72
N LEU A 129 26.82 6.70 8.52
CA LEU A 129 25.51 7.33 8.43
C LEU A 129 25.12 8.02 9.74
N SER A 130 25.33 7.38 10.88
CA SER A 130 25.04 7.99 12.19
C SER A 130 25.90 9.23 12.46
N LEU A 131 27.17 9.19 12.06
CA LEU A 131 28.10 10.32 12.20
C LEU A 131 27.70 11.47 11.25
N ALA A 132 27.31 11.15 10.02
CA ALA A 132 26.82 12.14 9.06
C ALA A 132 25.54 12.82 9.54
N ILE A 133 24.59 12.07 10.13
CA ILE A 133 23.37 12.61 10.74
C ILE A 133 23.72 13.53 11.93
N GLN A 134 24.62 13.09 12.80
CA GLN A 134 25.04 13.89 13.95
C GLN A 134 25.66 15.22 13.50
N LYS A 135 26.62 15.14 12.55
CA LYS A 135 27.28 16.32 12.00
C LYS A 135 26.28 17.28 11.38
N HIS A 136 25.34 16.78 10.57
CA HIS A 136 24.30 17.62 9.98
C HIS A 136 23.50 18.36 11.06
N ASN A 137 23.09 17.68 12.13
CA ASN A 137 22.34 18.32 13.23
C ASN A 137 23.19 19.34 14.01
N GLU A 138 24.50 19.13 14.11
CA GLU A 138 25.46 20.09 14.68
C GLU A 138 25.56 21.33 13.79
N ASP A 139 25.83 21.15 12.49
CA ASP A 139 25.88 22.24 11.50
C ASP A 139 24.57 23.04 11.47
N GLN A 140 23.41 22.36 11.60
CA GLN A 140 22.09 22.99 11.70
C GLN A 140 21.91 23.82 12.99
N ARG A 141 22.48 23.38 14.11
CA ARG A 141 22.47 24.16 15.36
C ARG A 141 23.42 25.34 15.30
N GLU A 142 24.58 25.16 14.67
CA GLU A 142 25.55 26.24 14.49
C GLU A 142 25.02 27.33 13.56
N MET A 143 24.32 26.99 12.46
CA MET A 143 23.67 28.00 11.62
C MET A 143 22.54 28.74 12.35
N GLU A 144 21.80 28.07 13.24
CA GLU A 144 20.72 28.67 14.04
C GLU A 144 21.28 29.54 15.17
N ALA A 145 22.43 29.15 15.75
CA ALA A 145 23.15 29.97 16.72
C ALA A 145 23.84 31.18 16.07
N ALA A 146 24.35 31.02 14.84
CA ALA A 146 25.00 32.08 14.07
C ALA A 146 23.98 33.09 13.50
N ASN A 147 22.78 32.62 13.16
CA ASN A 147 21.63 33.46 12.79
C ASN A 147 20.48 33.17 13.76
N PRO A 148 20.50 33.76 14.98
CA PRO A 148 19.39 33.62 15.89
C PRO A 148 18.11 34.11 15.19
N PRO A 149 16.96 33.43 15.35
CA PRO A 149 15.71 33.90 14.79
C PRO A 149 15.50 35.34 15.26
N THR A 150 15.62 36.29 14.34
CA THR A 150 15.28 37.68 14.64
C THR A 150 13.80 37.65 14.93
N ASP A 151 13.42 37.90 16.19
CA ASP A 151 12.03 37.97 16.59
C ASP A 151 11.43 39.23 15.94
N THR A 152 11.04 39.07 14.68
CA THR A 152 10.45 40.12 13.86
C THR A 152 9.22 40.72 14.55
N TYR A 153 8.57 39.99 15.46
CA TYR A 153 7.42 40.46 16.21
C TYR A 153 7.80 41.50 17.28
N SER A 154 8.88 41.30 18.04
CA SER A 154 9.33 42.27 19.04
C SER A 154 9.98 43.51 18.41
N GLU A 155 10.72 43.37 17.31
CA GLU A 155 11.30 44.52 16.60
C GLU A 155 10.23 45.44 16.00
N VAL A 156 9.22 44.87 15.34
CA VAL A 156 8.10 45.64 14.77
C VAL A 156 7.28 46.32 15.86
N ARG A 157 7.07 45.64 17.00
CA ARG A 157 6.38 46.21 18.16
C ARG A 157 7.15 47.38 18.78
N ASN A 158 8.44 47.21 19.04
CA ASN A 158 9.29 48.25 19.61
C ASN A 158 9.37 49.48 18.68
N LYS A 159 9.39 49.26 17.37
CA LYS A 159 9.33 50.33 16.37
C LYS A 159 8.00 51.06 16.36
N ALA A 160 6.88 50.34 16.50
CA ALA A 160 5.55 50.95 16.61
C ALA A 160 5.39 51.77 17.90
N GLU A 161 5.92 51.27 19.02
CA GLU A 161 5.90 51.97 20.31
C GLU A 161 6.78 53.24 20.28
N SER A 162 7.96 53.19 19.62
CA SER A 162 8.81 54.36 19.39
C SER A 162 8.12 55.42 18.54
N MET A 163 7.45 55.03 17.44
CA MET A 163 6.71 55.96 16.58
C MET A 163 5.55 56.61 17.33
N LEU A 164 4.86 55.88 18.21
CA LEU A 164 3.79 56.44 19.03
C LEU A 164 4.30 57.46 20.04
N LEU A 165 5.47 57.21 20.64
CA LEU A 165 6.07 58.14 21.59
C LEU A 165 6.51 59.44 20.92
N GLU A 166 7.11 59.36 19.73
CA GLU A 166 7.56 60.50 18.95
C GLU A 166 6.37 61.39 18.51
N ASN A 167 5.29 60.77 18.04
CA ASN A 167 4.05 61.51 17.70
C ASN A 167 3.42 62.19 18.93
N LYS A 168 3.53 61.59 20.12
CA LYS A 168 2.99 62.15 21.36
C LYS A 168 3.79 63.36 21.85
N ILE A 169 5.10 63.38 21.60
CA ILE A 169 5.98 64.51 21.89
C ILE A 169 5.69 65.68 20.94
N ILE A 170 5.47 65.40 19.65
CA ILE A 170 5.15 66.44 18.64
C ILE A 170 3.79 67.11 18.90
N GLN A 171 2.83 66.40 19.48
CA GLN A 171 1.49 66.92 19.82
C GLN A 171 1.43 67.71 21.14
N SER A 172 2.53 67.75 21.91
CA SER A 172 2.60 68.39 23.24
C SER A 172 3.38 69.72 23.25
N ASN A 173 3.85 70.19 22.09
CA ASN A 173 4.41 71.53 21.85
C ASN A 173 3.44 72.36 21.00
#